data_AF-A0A942BLX7-F1
#
_entry.id   AF-A0A942BLX7-F1
#
_cell.length_a   1.000
_cell.length_b   1.000
_cell.length_c   1.000
_cell.angle_alpha   90.00
_cell.angle_beta   90.00
_cell.angle_gamma   90.00
#
_symmetry.space_group_name_H-M   'P 1'
#
loop_
_entity.id
_entity.type
_entity.pdbx_description
1 polymer ?
#
loop_
_entity_poly.entity_id
_entity_poly.type
_entity_poly.pdbx_seq_one_letter_code
_entity_poly.pdbx_strand_id
1 'polypeptide(L)'
;MKSRLLCLLAVMVALCAPAMAQKVTKEQAEHADHIEFKMRQVNVLIRLTPILMTKAQINKLMGALEKARTNLEKIQTAEYNAMKAIEAEIDEAIKAGLNNNEAPGTTLINKIGNMVNRISIIREAVTGENVDLVREEMKKIFTPTQIKVIAGTFTAGEIGPGRKPEEIKEDTKLNYFIRRVLFDPVGYMTLSDMFKAAKPGN
;
A
#
# COMPACT_ATOMS: atom_id res chain seq x y z
N MET A 1 26.33 46.14 -35.26
CA MET A 1 26.26 44.69 -34.98
C MET A 1 26.35 44.33 -33.50
N LYS A 2 27.18 45.01 -32.68
CA LYS A 2 27.28 44.75 -31.23
C LYS A 2 25.98 45.01 -30.43
N SER A 3 25.17 45.98 -30.84
CA SER A 3 23.92 46.33 -30.13
C SER A 3 22.73 45.40 -30.41
N ARG A 4 22.80 44.57 -31.47
CA ARG A 4 21.74 43.57 -31.79
C ARG A 4 22.01 42.22 -31.12
N LEU A 5 23.27 41.91 -30.81
CA LEU A 5 23.66 40.70 -30.09
C LEU A 5 23.35 40.78 -28.59
N LEU A 6 23.42 41.99 -28.00
CA LEU A 6 23.10 42.20 -26.58
C LEU A 6 21.61 42.05 -26.27
N CYS A 7 20.72 42.46 -27.19
CA CYS A 7 19.28 42.31 -27.01
C CYS A 7 18.81 40.85 -27.13
N LEU A 8 19.50 39.99 -27.88
CA LEU A 8 19.17 38.57 -28.00
C LEU A 8 19.59 37.76 -26.76
N LEU A 9 20.68 38.15 -26.09
CA LEU A 9 21.14 37.52 -24.86
C LEU A 9 20.21 37.85 -23.66
N ALA A 10 19.64 39.05 -23.63
CA ALA A 10 18.69 39.47 -22.59
C ALA A 10 17.34 38.73 -22.67
N VAL A 11 16.93 38.31 -23.87
CA VAL A 11 15.69 37.52 -24.06
C VAL A 11 15.88 36.05 -23.67
N MET A 12 17.09 35.48 -23.80
CA MET A 12 17.37 34.11 -23.37
C MET A 12 17.48 33.95 -21.85
N VAL A 13 17.88 34.99 -21.10
CA VAL A 13 17.90 34.95 -19.62
C VAL A 13 16.48 35.08 -19.04
N ALA A 14 15.54 35.71 -19.76
CA ALA A 14 14.15 35.83 -19.32
C ALA A 14 13.33 34.53 -19.46
N LEU A 15 13.78 33.56 -20.26
CA LEU A 15 13.17 32.23 -20.37
C LEU A 15 13.68 31.23 -19.32
N CYS A 16 14.71 31.59 -18.56
CA CYS A 16 15.14 30.88 -17.35
C CYS A 16 14.57 31.52 -16.09
N ALA A 17 13.34 32.06 -16.16
CA ALA A 17 12.56 32.24 -14.96
C ALA A 17 12.51 30.86 -14.27
N PRO A 18 13.01 30.73 -13.03
CA PRO A 18 12.86 29.49 -12.30
C PRO A 18 11.36 29.21 -12.30
N ALA A 19 10.96 28.11 -12.91
CA ALA A 19 9.64 27.54 -12.70
C ALA A 19 9.45 27.56 -11.19
N MET A 20 8.62 28.49 -10.71
CA MET A 20 8.41 28.63 -9.28
C MET A 20 7.93 27.28 -8.83
N ALA A 21 8.76 26.57 -8.07
CA ALA A 21 8.33 25.41 -7.33
C ALA A 21 7.14 25.89 -6.52
N GLN A 22 5.93 25.57 -6.97
CA GLN A 22 4.71 25.91 -6.26
C GLN A 22 4.84 25.22 -4.91
N LYS A 23 5.19 25.99 -3.88
CA LYS A 23 5.28 25.48 -2.52
C LYS A 23 3.85 25.17 -2.10
N VAL A 24 3.47 23.91 -2.26
CA VAL A 24 2.26 23.35 -1.63
C VAL A 24 2.37 23.68 -0.14
N THR A 25 1.39 24.42 0.39
CA THR A 25 1.38 24.72 1.82
C THR A 25 1.12 23.43 2.61
N LYS A 26 1.56 23.37 3.86
CA LYS A 26 1.26 22.22 4.73
C LYS A 26 -0.26 21.95 4.81
N GLU A 27 -1.05 23.01 4.90
CA GLU A 27 -2.52 22.93 4.89
C GLU A 27 -3.07 22.34 3.58
N GLN A 28 -2.52 22.75 2.43
CA GLN A 28 -2.91 22.19 1.14
C GLN A 28 -2.56 20.69 1.04
N ALA A 29 -1.41 20.28 1.57
CA ALA A 29 -1.01 18.87 1.62
C ALA A 29 -1.95 18.06 2.52
N GLU A 30 -2.20 18.51 3.75
CA GLU A 30 -3.12 17.84 4.69
C GLU A 30 -4.55 17.76 4.15
N HIS A 31 -5.03 18.82 3.48
CA HIS A 31 -6.34 18.81 2.85
C HIS A 31 -6.40 17.84 1.67
N ALA A 32 -5.35 17.76 0.86
CA ALA A 32 -5.25 16.80 -0.24
C ALA A 32 -5.25 15.35 0.29
N ASP A 33 -4.48 15.06 1.35
CA ASP A 33 -4.45 13.74 2.00
C ASP A 33 -5.85 13.34 2.51
N HIS A 34 -6.58 14.29 3.10
CA HIS A 34 -7.94 14.06 3.57
C HIS A 34 -8.94 13.81 2.42
N ILE A 35 -8.81 14.52 1.29
CA ILE A 35 -9.61 14.24 0.08
C ILE A 35 -9.28 12.84 -0.46
N GLU A 36 -8.00 12.50 -0.56
CA GLU A 36 -7.55 11.18 -1.02
C GLU A 36 -8.11 10.06 -0.12
N PHE A 37 -8.08 10.25 1.20
CA PHE A 37 -8.68 9.32 2.15
C PHE A 37 -10.16 9.09 1.86
N LYS A 38 -10.94 10.17 1.65
CA LYS A 38 -12.37 10.05 1.31
C LYS A 38 -12.59 9.36 -0.02
N MET A 39 -11.78 9.66 -1.04
CA MET A 39 -11.85 8.99 -2.35
C MET A 39 -11.61 7.48 -2.20
N ARG A 40 -10.61 7.09 -1.39
CA ARG A 40 -10.35 5.69 -1.07
C ARG A 40 -11.51 5.05 -0.32
N GLN A 41 -12.10 5.75 0.65
CA GLN A 41 -13.26 5.25 1.40
C GLN A 41 -14.47 5.00 0.49
N VAL A 42 -14.77 5.92 -0.42
CA VAL A 42 -15.82 5.74 -1.44
C VAL A 42 -15.53 4.52 -2.31
N ASN A 43 -14.28 4.36 -2.75
CA ASN A 43 -13.88 3.19 -3.56
C ASN A 43 -14.06 1.87 -2.78
N VAL A 44 -13.66 1.82 -1.52
CA VAL A 44 -13.87 0.64 -0.68
C VAL A 44 -15.37 0.37 -0.48
N LEU A 45 -16.20 1.39 -0.22
CA LEU A 45 -17.65 1.23 -0.09
C LEU A 45 -18.28 0.65 -1.36
N ILE A 46 -17.92 1.16 -2.55
CA ILE A 46 -18.39 0.62 -3.84
C ILE A 46 -18.14 -0.88 -3.94
N ARG A 47 -17.04 -1.38 -3.36
CA ARG A 47 -16.66 -2.80 -3.38
C ARG A 47 -17.31 -3.62 -2.27
N LEU A 48 -17.53 -3.04 -1.09
CA LEU A 48 -18.06 -3.76 0.08
C LEU A 48 -19.59 -3.80 0.12
N THR A 49 -20.27 -2.71 -0.24
CA THR A 49 -21.73 -2.59 -0.14
C THR A 49 -22.49 -3.66 -0.93
N PRO A 50 -22.11 -4.02 -2.17
CA PRO A 50 -22.82 -5.04 -2.95
C PRO A 50 -22.78 -6.45 -2.36
N ILE A 51 -21.85 -6.73 -1.42
CA ILE A 51 -21.71 -8.05 -0.78
C ILE A 51 -22.87 -8.30 0.20
N LEU A 52 -23.53 -7.23 0.69
CA LEU A 52 -24.66 -7.32 1.62
C LEU A 52 -24.33 -8.18 2.84
N MET A 53 -23.21 -7.88 3.50
CA MET A 53 -22.75 -8.64 4.67
C MET A 53 -23.66 -8.41 5.88
N THR A 54 -23.97 -9.50 6.60
CA THR A 54 -24.66 -9.42 7.89
C THR A 54 -23.73 -8.91 8.99
N LYS A 55 -24.29 -8.42 10.09
CA LYS A 55 -23.46 -7.95 11.23
C LYS A 55 -22.57 -9.07 11.78
N ALA A 56 -23.11 -10.29 11.83
CA ALA A 56 -22.38 -11.48 12.29
C ALA A 56 -21.24 -11.87 11.34
N GLN A 57 -21.45 -11.76 10.02
CA GLN A 57 -20.41 -11.99 9.02
C GLN A 57 -19.28 -10.97 9.16
N ILE A 58 -19.61 -9.67 9.28
CA ILE A 58 -18.60 -8.62 9.48
C ILE A 58 -17.78 -8.90 10.75
N ASN A 59 -18.43 -9.25 11.87
CA ASN A 59 -17.73 -9.55 13.12
C ASN A 59 -16.72 -10.70 12.98
N LYS A 60 -17.11 -11.80 12.33
CA LYS A 60 -16.22 -12.95 12.10
C LYS A 60 -15.05 -12.58 11.17
N LEU A 61 -15.33 -11.86 10.09
CA LEU A 61 -14.30 -11.39 9.16
C LEU A 61 -13.30 -10.47 9.85
N MET A 62 -13.78 -9.53 10.68
CA MET A 62 -12.94 -8.62 11.45
C MET A 62 -11.98 -9.39 12.37
N GLY A 63 -12.44 -10.46 13.04
CA GLY A 63 -11.56 -11.31 13.85
C GLY A 63 -10.43 -11.98 13.06
N ALA A 64 -10.68 -12.36 11.81
CA ALA A 64 -9.63 -12.86 10.91
C ALA A 64 -8.64 -11.76 10.49
N LEU A 65 -9.14 -10.55 10.21
CA LEU A 65 -8.32 -9.39 9.86
C LEU A 65 -7.45 -8.92 11.03
N GLU A 66 -7.96 -8.95 12.25
CA GLU A 66 -7.20 -8.62 13.46
C GLU A 66 -6.05 -9.60 13.68
N LYS A 67 -6.28 -10.90 13.51
CA LYS A 67 -5.21 -11.92 13.55
C LYS A 67 -4.13 -11.65 12.50
N ALA A 68 -4.54 -11.35 11.26
CA ALA A 68 -3.61 -11.01 10.19
C ALA A 68 -2.78 -9.76 10.52
N ARG A 69 -3.40 -8.73 11.11
CA ARG A 69 -2.71 -7.51 11.55
C ARG A 69 -1.71 -7.77 12.66
N THR A 70 -2.07 -8.55 13.67
CA THR A 70 -1.14 -8.95 14.74
C THR A 70 0.07 -9.71 14.19
N ASN A 71 -0.11 -10.54 13.16
CA ASN A 71 1.02 -11.21 12.50
C ASN A 71 1.94 -10.22 11.78
N LEU A 72 1.38 -9.21 11.11
CA LEU A 72 2.15 -8.16 10.46
C LEU A 72 2.93 -7.30 11.47
N GLU A 73 2.32 -6.93 12.59
CA GLU A 73 2.97 -6.14 13.65
C GLU A 73 4.20 -6.86 14.25
N LYS A 74 4.10 -8.18 14.44
CA LYS A 74 5.24 -9.00 14.89
C LYS A 74 6.41 -8.92 13.92
N ILE A 75 6.12 -8.96 12.62
CA ILE A 75 7.14 -8.88 11.57
C ILE A 75 7.73 -7.49 11.49
N GLN A 76 6.89 -6.45 11.50
CA GLN A 76 7.36 -5.06 11.50
C GLN A 76 8.30 -4.78 12.68
N THR A 77 7.99 -5.32 13.86
CA THR A 77 8.89 -5.26 15.02
C THR A 77 10.22 -5.97 14.76
N ALA A 78 10.19 -7.18 14.20
CA ALA A 78 11.40 -7.93 13.86
C ALA A 78 12.25 -7.22 12.79
N GLU A 79 11.62 -6.64 11.78
CA GLU A 79 12.26 -5.85 10.72
C GLU A 79 12.90 -4.59 11.26
N TYR A 80 12.18 -3.83 12.10
CA TYR A 80 12.72 -2.66 12.77
C TYR A 80 13.98 -3.00 13.57
N ASN A 81 13.93 -4.08 14.36
CA ASN A 81 15.09 -4.53 15.14
C ASN A 81 16.27 -4.93 14.24
N ALA A 82 16.02 -5.58 13.10
CA ALA A 82 17.06 -5.95 12.15
C ALA A 82 17.70 -4.72 11.49
N MET A 83 16.90 -3.73 11.09
CA MET A 83 17.40 -2.47 10.50
C MET A 83 18.19 -1.65 11.53
N LYS A 84 17.67 -1.54 12.75
CA LYS A 84 18.33 -0.83 13.85
C LYS A 84 19.70 -1.41 14.18
N ALA A 85 19.86 -2.73 14.06
CA ALA A 85 21.14 -3.40 14.34
C ALA A 85 22.27 -3.00 13.37
N ILE A 86 21.97 -2.38 12.23
CA ILE A 86 22.98 -1.94 11.24
C ILE A 86 22.99 -0.43 11.02
N GLU A 87 22.15 0.31 11.73
CA GLU A 87 21.97 1.77 11.57
C GLU A 87 23.27 2.53 11.76
N ALA A 88 24.03 2.23 12.81
CA ALA A 88 25.31 2.89 13.08
C ALA A 88 26.35 2.68 11.96
N GLU A 89 26.45 1.47 11.41
CA GLU A 89 27.37 1.16 10.29
C GLU A 89 26.97 1.92 9.02
N ILE A 90 25.66 2.09 8.79
CA ILE A 90 25.15 2.90 7.68
C ILE A 90 25.48 4.37 7.89
N ASP A 91 25.24 4.91 9.08
CA ASP A 91 25.53 6.31 9.41
C ASP A 91 27.01 6.65 9.25
N GLU A 92 27.90 5.74 9.67
CA GLU A 92 29.35 5.88 9.48
C GLU A 92 29.72 5.87 7.98
N ALA A 93 29.16 4.94 7.20
CA ALA A 93 29.42 4.89 5.77
C ALA A 93 28.90 6.13 5.03
N ILE A 94 27.75 6.68 5.43
CA ILE A 94 27.23 7.95 4.89
C ILE A 94 28.18 9.10 5.22
N LYS A 95 28.63 9.21 6.47
CA LYS A 95 29.59 10.26 6.87
C LYS A 95 30.91 10.16 6.10
N ALA A 96 31.44 8.95 5.94
CA ALA A 96 32.67 8.72 5.17
C ALA A 96 32.48 9.09 3.69
N GLY A 97 31.35 8.73 3.08
CA GLY A 97 31.04 9.11 1.70
C GLY A 97 30.89 10.63 1.51
N LEU A 98 30.23 11.32 2.43
CA LEU A 98 30.01 12.77 2.34
C LEU A 98 31.28 13.59 2.63
N ASN A 99 32.08 13.16 3.61
CA ASN A 99 33.21 13.96 4.08
C ASN A 99 34.55 13.56 3.45
N ASN A 100 34.72 12.28 3.13
CA ASN A 100 35.99 11.73 2.66
C ASN A 100 35.91 11.23 1.20
N ASN A 101 34.74 11.32 0.56
CA ASN A 101 34.50 10.78 -0.78
C ASN A 101 34.79 9.27 -0.89
N GLU A 102 34.58 8.54 0.22
CA GLU A 102 34.80 7.09 0.33
C GLU A 102 33.52 6.31 0.04
N ALA A 103 33.59 5.34 -0.88
CA ALA A 103 32.46 4.47 -1.15
C ALA A 103 32.24 3.47 0.01
N PRO A 104 30.98 3.08 0.31
CA PRO A 104 30.70 2.03 1.27
C PRO A 104 31.40 0.71 0.90
N GLY A 105 31.98 0.03 1.89
CA GLY A 105 32.63 -1.26 1.68
C GLY A 105 31.67 -2.35 1.20
N THR A 106 32.16 -3.28 0.38
CA THR A 106 31.39 -4.40 -0.17
C THR A 106 30.71 -5.26 0.91
N THR A 107 31.33 -5.39 2.08
CA THR A 107 30.75 -6.08 3.24
C THR A 107 29.43 -5.44 3.71
N LEU A 108 29.40 -4.11 3.85
CA LEU A 108 28.18 -3.40 4.28
C LEU A 108 27.09 -3.48 3.22
N ILE A 109 27.47 -3.32 1.94
CA ILE A 109 26.54 -3.45 0.81
C ILE A 109 25.88 -4.84 0.80
N ASN A 110 26.68 -5.90 0.95
CA ASN A 110 26.17 -7.27 0.99
C ASN A 110 25.28 -7.52 2.21
N LYS A 111 25.63 -6.96 3.37
CA LYS A 111 24.82 -7.06 4.59
C LYS A 111 23.44 -6.42 4.41
N ILE A 112 23.39 -5.21 3.83
CA ILE A 112 22.15 -4.52 3.50
C ILE A 112 21.33 -5.33 2.50
N GLY A 113 21.95 -5.78 1.40
CA GLY A 113 21.26 -6.56 0.37
C GLY A 113 20.64 -7.86 0.91
N ASN A 114 21.39 -8.62 1.71
CA ASN A 114 20.91 -9.84 2.34
C ASN A 114 19.76 -9.57 3.33
N MET A 115 19.87 -8.50 4.12
CA MET A 115 18.81 -8.10 5.03
C MET A 115 17.52 -7.74 4.29
N VAL A 116 17.61 -6.89 3.26
CA VAL A 116 16.45 -6.47 2.45
C VAL A 116 15.79 -7.67 1.77
N ASN A 117 16.58 -8.57 1.17
CA ASN A 117 16.06 -9.80 0.55
C ASN A 117 15.33 -10.68 1.57
N ARG A 118 15.93 -10.89 2.75
CA ARG A 118 15.31 -11.69 3.81
C ARG A 118 14.00 -11.06 4.30
N ILE A 119 13.98 -9.75 4.51
CA ILE A 119 12.76 -9.02 4.89
C ILE A 119 11.68 -9.19 3.82
N SER A 120 12.02 -9.04 2.54
CA SER A 120 11.07 -9.20 1.43
C SER A 120 10.45 -10.60 1.40
N ILE A 121 11.26 -11.66 1.54
CA ILE A 121 10.78 -13.05 1.56
C ILE A 121 9.82 -13.29 2.73
N ILE A 122 10.18 -12.81 3.93
CA ILE A 122 9.35 -12.96 5.13
C ILE A 122 8.03 -12.20 4.96
N ARG A 123 8.05 -10.97 4.44
CA ARG A 123 6.85 -10.19 4.16
C ARG A 123 5.92 -10.90 3.19
N GLU A 124 6.47 -11.46 2.11
CA GLU A 124 5.67 -12.17 1.11
C GLU A 124 5.03 -13.43 1.70
N ALA A 125 5.81 -14.25 2.42
CA ALA A 125 5.32 -15.47 3.06
C ALA A 125 4.15 -15.17 4.01
N VAL A 126 4.32 -14.21 4.94
CA VAL A 126 3.27 -13.92 5.93
C VAL A 126 2.10 -13.17 5.31
N THR A 127 2.33 -12.33 4.30
CA THR A 127 1.20 -11.77 3.53
C THR A 127 0.42 -12.89 2.84
N GLY A 128 1.09 -13.91 2.30
CA GLY A 128 0.46 -15.11 1.75
C GLY A 128 -0.39 -15.85 2.78
N GLU A 129 0.19 -16.21 3.91
CA GLU A 129 -0.49 -16.90 5.02
C GLU A 129 -1.70 -16.12 5.53
N ASN A 130 -1.55 -14.80 5.70
CA ASN A 130 -2.64 -13.94 6.15
C ASN A 130 -3.77 -13.84 5.12
N VAL A 131 -3.45 -13.78 3.82
CA VAL A 131 -4.46 -13.81 2.75
C VAL A 131 -5.21 -15.14 2.77
N ASP A 132 -4.50 -16.24 2.93
CA ASP A 132 -5.10 -17.57 2.99
C ASP A 132 -6.02 -17.72 4.21
N LEU A 133 -5.57 -17.25 5.38
CA LEU A 133 -6.36 -17.21 6.63
C LEU A 133 -7.69 -16.47 6.42
N VAL A 134 -7.65 -15.28 5.83
CA VAL A 134 -8.85 -14.47 5.59
C VAL A 134 -9.73 -15.10 4.52
N ARG A 135 -9.14 -15.63 3.44
CA ARG A 135 -9.90 -16.31 2.39
C ARG A 135 -10.64 -17.53 2.92
N GLU A 136 -10.00 -18.33 3.75
CA GLU A 136 -10.65 -19.49 4.38
C GLU A 136 -11.81 -19.07 5.26
N GLU A 137 -11.68 -18.00 6.04
CA GLU A 137 -12.77 -17.49 6.85
C GLU A 137 -13.92 -16.96 5.96
N MET A 138 -13.61 -16.20 4.91
CA MET A 138 -14.59 -15.74 3.92
C MET A 138 -15.37 -16.91 3.33
N LYS A 139 -14.70 -18.00 2.92
CA LYS A 139 -15.35 -19.20 2.37
C LYS A 139 -16.26 -19.92 3.37
N LYS A 140 -16.01 -19.78 4.68
CA LYS A 140 -16.86 -20.36 5.74
C LYS A 140 -18.09 -19.50 6.03
N ILE A 141 -17.96 -18.17 5.98
CA ILE A 141 -19.01 -17.26 6.45
C ILE A 141 -19.87 -16.67 5.33
N PHE A 142 -19.35 -16.60 4.10
CA PHE A 142 -20.06 -16.04 2.96
C PHE A 142 -20.76 -17.14 2.14
N THR A 143 -21.91 -16.76 1.58
CA THR A 143 -22.63 -17.62 0.63
C THR A 143 -21.90 -17.66 -0.72
N PRO A 144 -22.14 -18.70 -1.57
CA PRO A 144 -21.58 -18.75 -2.91
C PRO A 144 -21.91 -17.52 -3.76
N THR A 145 -23.11 -16.92 -3.59
CA THR A 145 -23.49 -15.69 -4.28
C THR A 145 -22.61 -14.51 -3.85
N GLN A 146 -22.37 -14.35 -2.55
CA GLN A 146 -21.47 -13.29 -2.03
C GLN A 146 -20.04 -13.47 -2.54
N ILE A 147 -19.53 -14.71 -2.56
CA ILE A 147 -18.21 -15.02 -3.12
C ILE A 147 -18.13 -14.63 -4.60
N LYS A 148 -19.16 -14.92 -5.40
CA LYS A 148 -19.23 -14.51 -6.81
C LYS A 148 -19.27 -12.99 -6.98
N VAL A 149 -20.01 -12.27 -6.13
CA VAL A 149 -20.03 -10.79 -6.14
C VAL A 149 -18.64 -10.22 -5.87
N ILE A 150 -17.93 -10.77 -4.89
CA ILE A 150 -16.55 -10.37 -4.57
C ILE A 150 -15.62 -10.67 -5.76
N ALA A 151 -15.73 -11.85 -6.34
CA ALA A 151 -14.94 -12.23 -7.51
C ALA A 151 -15.24 -11.36 -8.75
N GLY A 152 -16.45 -10.81 -8.86
CA GLY A 152 -16.84 -9.88 -9.93
C GLY A 152 -16.44 -8.42 -9.69
N THR A 153 -15.85 -8.09 -8.54
CA THR A 153 -15.56 -6.70 -8.15
C THR A 153 -14.44 -6.06 -8.98
N PHE A 154 -13.51 -6.86 -9.51
CA PHE A 154 -12.36 -6.39 -10.27
C PHE A 154 -12.35 -6.94 -11.69
N THR A 155 -11.95 -6.08 -12.62
CA THR A 155 -11.68 -6.47 -14.00
C THR A 155 -10.34 -7.21 -14.09
N ALA A 156 -10.14 -7.97 -15.18
CA ALA A 156 -8.89 -8.69 -15.40
C ALA A 156 -7.68 -7.75 -15.50
N GLY A 157 -7.85 -6.59 -16.15
CA GLY A 157 -6.81 -5.57 -16.26
C GLY A 157 -6.40 -4.96 -14.92
N GLU A 158 -7.33 -4.81 -13.98
CA GLU A 158 -7.02 -4.36 -12.62
C GLU A 158 -6.21 -5.40 -11.82
N ILE A 159 -6.37 -6.69 -12.11
CA ILE A 159 -5.62 -7.77 -11.44
C ILE A 159 -4.24 -7.94 -12.09
N GLY A 160 -4.13 -7.79 -13.40
CA GLY A 160 -2.88 -7.85 -14.12
C GLY A 160 -3.01 -7.35 -15.56
N PRO A 161 -2.08 -6.49 -16.04
CA PRO A 161 -2.07 -6.03 -17.42
C PRO A 161 -2.07 -7.21 -18.41
N GLY A 162 -2.95 -7.16 -19.41
CA GLY A 162 -3.01 -8.16 -20.49
C GLY A 162 -3.66 -9.50 -20.13
N ARG A 163 -4.15 -9.71 -18.90
CA ARG A 163 -4.87 -10.94 -18.53
C ARG A 163 -6.28 -10.94 -19.07
N LYS A 164 -6.77 -12.11 -19.50
CA LYS A 164 -8.18 -12.28 -19.89
C LYS A 164 -9.05 -12.70 -18.69
N PRO A 165 -10.32 -12.28 -18.61
CA PRO A 165 -11.20 -12.60 -17.48
C PRO A 165 -11.35 -14.10 -17.18
N GLU A 166 -11.31 -14.94 -18.21
CA GLU A 166 -11.52 -16.40 -18.14
C GLU A 166 -10.29 -17.14 -17.59
N GLU A 167 -9.11 -16.53 -17.67
CA GLU A 167 -7.84 -17.10 -17.22
C GLU A 167 -7.63 -16.90 -15.70
N ILE A 168 -8.44 -16.04 -15.07
CA ILE A 168 -8.29 -15.69 -13.66
C ILE A 168 -9.24 -16.53 -12.82
N LYS A 169 -8.67 -17.48 -12.08
CA LYS A 169 -9.40 -18.32 -11.12
C LYS A 169 -10.06 -17.47 -10.03
N GLU A 170 -11.20 -17.93 -9.53
CA GLU A 170 -11.96 -17.26 -8.46
C GLU A 170 -11.10 -16.98 -7.22
N ASP A 171 -10.29 -17.95 -6.78
CA ASP A 171 -9.39 -17.79 -5.64
C ASP A 171 -8.34 -16.68 -5.85
N THR A 172 -7.90 -16.47 -7.09
CA THR A 172 -7.00 -15.35 -7.42
C THR A 172 -7.72 -14.02 -7.26
N LYS A 173 -9.00 -13.93 -7.65
CA LYS A 173 -9.81 -12.72 -7.48
C LYS A 173 -10.09 -12.44 -6.01
N LEU A 174 -10.39 -13.47 -5.22
CA LEU A 174 -10.55 -13.36 -3.76
C LEU A 174 -9.26 -12.88 -3.10
N ASN A 175 -8.12 -13.48 -3.43
CA ASN A 175 -6.81 -13.04 -2.92
C ASN A 175 -6.54 -11.57 -3.25
N TYR A 176 -6.86 -11.16 -4.47
CA TYR A 176 -6.71 -9.77 -4.90
C TYR A 176 -7.61 -8.82 -4.09
N PHE A 177 -8.88 -9.20 -3.90
CA PHE A 177 -9.82 -8.45 -3.08
C PHE A 177 -9.34 -8.30 -1.63
N ILE A 178 -8.86 -9.38 -1.02
CA ILE A 178 -8.32 -9.34 0.35
C ILE A 178 -7.16 -8.35 0.42
N ARG A 179 -6.18 -8.45 -0.49
CA ARG A 179 -5.00 -7.58 -0.50
C ARG A 179 -5.33 -6.11 -0.77
N ARG A 180 -6.28 -5.82 -1.67
CA ARG A 180 -6.57 -4.45 -2.13
C ARG A 180 -7.67 -3.74 -1.37
N VAL A 181 -8.57 -4.49 -0.73
CA VAL A 181 -9.71 -3.93 -0.02
C VAL A 181 -9.59 -4.20 1.47
N LEU A 182 -9.40 -5.45 1.88
CA LEU A 182 -9.48 -5.81 3.29
C LEU A 182 -8.21 -5.49 4.09
N PHE A 183 -7.04 -5.59 3.46
CA PHE A 183 -5.76 -5.22 4.06
C PHE A 183 -5.44 -3.73 3.92
N ASP A 184 -6.23 -2.99 3.15
CA ASP A 184 -6.15 -1.55 3.11
C ASP A 184 -6.61 -0.97 4.47
N PRO A 185 -5.86 -0.04 5.10
CA PRO A 185 -6.27 0.57 6.36
C PRO A 185 -7.67 1.20 6.32
N VAL A 186 -8.01 1.85 5.20
CA VAL A 186 -9.34 2.46 4.98
C VAL A 186 -10.40 1.38 4.87
N GLY A 187 -10.08 0.22 4.30
CA GLY A 187 -11.04 -0.88 4.20
C GLY A 187 -11.39 -1.49 5.54
N TYR A 188 -10.40 -1.68 6.43
CA TYR A 188 -10.68 -2.09 7.80
C TYR A 188 -11.56 -1.08 8.55
N MET A 189 -11.23 0.22 8.45
CA MET A 189 -12.01 1.29 9.09
C MET A 189 -13.45 1.29 8.58
N THR A 190 -13.62 1.19 7.26
CA THR A 190 -14.93 1.14 6.61
C THR A 190 -15.75 -0.07 7.09
N LEU A 191 -15.14 -1.26 7.20
CA LEU A 191 -15.80 -2.44 7.78
C LEU A 191 -16.21 -2.24 9.23
N SER A 192 -15.35 -1.60 10.04
CA SER A 192 -15.67 -1.26 11.43
C SER A 192 -16.87 -0.31 11.52
N ASP A 193 -16.94 0.69 10.64
CA ASP A 193 -18.07 1.62 10.60
C ASP A 193 -19.35 0.95 10.11
N MET A 194 -19.26 0.08 9.10
CA MET A 194 -20.38 -0.77 8.66
C MET A 194 -20.89 -1.67 9.80
N PHE A 195 -20.00 -2.25 10.60
CA PHE A 195 -20.38 -3.06 11.76
C PHE A 195 -21.16 -2.25 12.81
N LYS A 196 -20.70 -1.03 13.11
CA LYS A 196 -21.37 -0.12 14.05
C LYS A 196 -22.74 0.30 13.55
N ALA A 197 -22.85 0.59 12.25
CA ALA A 197 -24.09 1.01 11.60
C ALA A 197 -25.11 -0.13 11.41
N ALA A 198 -24.66 -1.39 11.36
CA ALA A 198 -25.54 -2.53 11.15
C ALA A 198 -26.50 -2.74 12.33
N LYS A 199 -27.81 -2.80 12.02
CA LYS A 199 -28.87 -3.12 12.99
C LYS A 199 -28.77 -4.58 13.43
N PRO A 200 -29.04 -4.92 14.71
CA PRO A 200 -29.10 -6.31 15.14
C PRO A 200 -30.29 -7.01 14.45
N GLY A 201 -30.02 -8.06 13.66
CA GLY A 201 -31.06 -8.90 13.04
C GLY A 201 -31.05 -9.02 11.51
N ASN A 202 -30.11 -8.36 10.81
CA ASN A 202 -29.78 -8.66 9.41
C ASN A 202 -28.60 -9.63 9.34
#